data_AF-A0A2T1CU98-F1
#
_entry.id   AF-A0A2T1CU98-F1
#
_cell.length_a   1.000
_cell.length_b   1.000
_cell.length_c   1.000
_cell.angle_alpha   90.00
_cell.angle_beta   90.00
_cell.angle_gamma   90.00
#
_symmetry.space_group_name_H-M   'P 1'
#
loop_
_entity.id
_entity.type
_entity.pdbx_description
1 polymer ?
#
loop_
_entity_poly.entity_id
_entity_poly.type
_entity_poly.pdbx_seq_one_letter_code
_entity_poly.pdbx_strand_id
1 'polypeptide(L)' 'MKAINSIANILRKAVDSLVISNHEPQVRYKCDRHGNHYWQVYDFNTNKSYIFGSEQDVRVWIENRHYRHYCF' A
#
# COMPACT_ATOMS: atom_id res chain seq x y z
N MET A 1 -23.04 -25.71 13.15
CA MET A 1 -21.64 -25.79 13.64
C MET A 1 -20.59 -25.79 12.50
N LYS A 2 -20.65 -26.67 11.49
CA LYS A 2 -19.65 -26.71 10.39
C LYS A 2 -19.59 -25.43 9.53
N ALA A 3 -20.75 -24.85 9.21
CA ALA A 3 -20.84 -23.64 8.38
C ALA A 3 -20.25 -22.40 9.07
N ILE A 4 -20.51 -22.23 10.38
CA ILE A 4 -19.99 -21.11 11.19
C ILE A 4 -18.45 -21.17 11.24
N ASN A 5 -17.88 -22.38 11.45
CA ASN A 5 -16.43 -22.56 11.47
C ASN A 5 -15.80 -22.33 10.08
N SER A 6 -16.50 -22.67 8.99
CA SER A 6 -16.04 -22.34 7.63
C SER A 6 -16.02 -20.84 7.38
N ILE A 7 -17.08 -20.12 7.79
CA ILE A 7 -17.15 -18.67 7.66
C ILE A 7 -16.03 -18.01 8.48
N ALA A 8 -15.82 -18.44 9.73
CA ALA A 8 -14.75 -17.95 10.58
C ALA A 8 -13.36 -18.18 9.96
N ASN A 9 -13.13 -19.33 9.33
CA ASN A 9 -11.87 -19.63 8.66
C ASN A 9 -11.66 -18.81 7.38
N ILE A 10 -12.72 -18.51 6.63
CA ILE A 10 -12.64 -17.63 5.45
C ILE A 10 -12.31 -16.21 5.90
N LEU A 11 -12.97 -15.70 6.94
CA LEU A 11 -12.70 -14.39 7.52
C LEU A 11 -11.27 -14.30 8.06
N ARG A 12 -10.81 -15.31 8.78
CA ARG A 12 -9.44 -15.34 9.31
C ARG A 12 -8.40 -15.33 8.19
N LYS A 13 -8.59 -16.11 7.12
CA LYS A 13 -7.69 -16.09 5.96
C LYS A 13 -7.68 -14.73 5.24
N ALA A 14 -8.82 -14.06 5.16
CA ALA A 14 -8.90 -12.72 4.58
C ALA A 14 -8.18 -11.69 5.45
N VAL A 15 -8.38 -11.73 6.78
CA VAL A 15 -7.66 -10.87 7.73
C VAL A 15 -6.16 -11.16 7.70
N ASP A 16 -5.76 -12.43 7.73
CA ASP A 16 -4.35 -12.81 7.63
C ASP A 16 -3.76 -12.35 6.29
N SER A 17 -4.47 -12.42 5.17
CA SER A 17 -4.01 -11.87 3.89
C SER A 17 -3.88 -10.34 3.89
N LEU A 18 -4.71 -9.64 4.65
CA LEU A 18 -4.67 -8.18 4.80
C LEU A 18 -3.59 -7.73 5.81
N VAL A 19 -3.25 -8.59 6.77
CA VAL A 19 -2.22 -8.33 7.79
C VAL A 19 -0.83 -8.78 7.31
N ILE A 20 -0.77 -9.85 6.51
CA ILE A 20 0.46 -10.39 5.89
C ILE A 20 0.81 -9.64 4.60
N SER A 21 -0.10 -8.82 4.04
CA SER A 21 0.35 -7.70 3.20
C SER A 21 1.07 -6.74 4.14
N ASN A 22 2.34 -7.05 4.36
CA ASN A 22 3.42 -6.18 4.79
C ASN A 22 3.01 -4.76 4.42
N HIS A 23 3.01 -3.82 5.36
CA HIS A 23 2.56 -2.44 5.14
C HIS A 23 3.41 -1.78 4.04
N GLU A 24 3.21 -2.17 2.80
CA GLU A 24 3.97 -1.83 1.63
C GLU A 24 3.15 -0.78 0.91
N PRO A 25 3.81 0.30 0.48
CA PRO A 25 3.10 1.40 -0.12
C PRO A 25 2.49 0.96 -1.45
N GLN A 26 1.20 1.23 -1.67
CA GLN A 26 0.58 0.95 -2.97
C GLN A 26 0.92 2.06 -3.94
N VAL A 27 1.56 1.71 -5.06
CA VAL A 27 1.89 2.65 -6.15
C VAL A 27 0.92 2.45 -7.31
N ARG A 28 0.33 3.54 -7.80
CA ARG A 28 -0.57 3.54 -8.97
C ARG A 28 -0.17 4.63 -9.95
N TYR A 29 -0.06 4.28 -11.23
CA TYR A 29 0.07 5.26 -12.31
C TYR A 29 -1.32 5.68 -12.78
N LYS A 30 -1.55 6.99 -12.84
CA LYS A 30 -2.86 7.58 -13.18
C LYS A 30 -2.69 8.66 -14.22
N CYS A 31 -3.79 8.94 -14.91
CA CYS A 31 -3.94 10.08 -15.81
C CYS A 31 -5.08 10.94 -15.27
N ASP A 32 -4.88 12.26 -15.19
CA ASP A 32 -5.93 13.19 -14.81
C ASP A 32 -6.87 13.49 -16.00
N ARG A 33 -7.92 14.28 -15.76
CA ARG A 33 -8.87 14.69 -16.80
C ARG A 33 -8.28 15.60 -17.88
N HIS A 34 -7.07 16.13 -17.66
CA HIS A 34 -6.35 17.02 -18.56
C HIS A 34 -5.28 16.28 -19.38
N GLY A 35 -5.13 14.96 -19.19
CA GLY A 35 -4.11 14.16 -19.87
C GLY A 35 -2.76 14.14 -19.16
N ASN A 36 -2.65 14.72 -17.97
CA ASN A 36 -1.40 14.69 -17.21
C ASN A 36 -1.26 13.37 -16.48
N HIS A 37 -0.11 12.74 -16.68
CA HIS A 37 0.25 11.52 -15.99
C HIS A 37 0.89 11.83 -14.64
N TYR A 38 0.51 11.05 -13.62
CA TYR A 38 1.06 11.16 -12.29
C TYR A 38 1.10 9.81 -11.58
N TRP A 39 1.96 9.72 -10.59
CA TRP A 39 2.06 8.56 -9.71
C TRP A 39 1.41 8.88 -8.39
N GLN A 40 0.52 8.00 -7.93
CA GLN A 40 -0.09 8.08 -6.62
C GLN A 40 0.47 6.95 -5.75
N VAL A 41 0.97 7.31 -4.57
CA VAL A 41 1.51 6.36 -3.60
C VAL A 41 0.68 6.43 -2.32
N TYR A 42 0.14 5.30 -1.88
CA TYR A 42 -0.61 5.17 -0.65
C TYR A 42 0.22 4.48 0.41
N ASP A 43 0.50 5.17 1.52
CA ASP A 43 1.26 4.63 2.65
C ASP A 43 0.34 4.15 3.77
N PHE A 44 0.34 2.84 4.01
CA PHE A 44 -0.42 2.25 5.12
C PHE A 44 0.13 2.61 6.51
N ASN A 45 1.43 2.96 6.64
CA ASN A 45 2.01 3.30 7.94
C ASN A 45 1.52 4.66 8.44
N THR A 46 1.46 5.64 7.55
CA THR A 46 1.04 7.00 7.89
C THR A 46 -0.42 7.28 7.54
N ASN A 47 -1.09 6.35 6.87
CA ASN A 47 -2.44 6.49 6.33
C ASN A 47 -2.58 7.72 5.39
N LYS A 48 -1.53 8.01 4.62
CA LYS A 48 -1.42 9.18 3.74
C LYS A 48 -1.22 8.78 2.28
N SER A 49 -1.70 9.64 1.39
CA SER A 49 -1.44 9.55 -0.04
C SER A 49 -0.46 10.64 -0.48
N TYR A 50 0.45 10.29 -1.37
CA TYR A 50 1.41 11.19 -2.01
C TYR A 50 1.22 11.15 -3.52
N ILE A 51 1.49 12.28 -4.18
CA ILE A 51 1.42 12.42 -5.65
C ILE A 51 2.80 12.83 -6.13
N PHE A 52 3.29 12.16 -7.18
CA PHE A 52 4.59 12.41 -7.78
C PHE A 52 4.48 12.57 -9.30
N GLY A 53 5.34 13.42 -9.85
CA GLY A 53 5.42 13.65 -11.29
C GLY A 53 6.28 12.62 -12.03
N SER A 54 7.16 11.90 -11.33
CA SER A 54 8.07 10.93 -11.93
C SER A 54 8.17 9.63 -11.13
N GLU A 55 8.54 8.54 -11.81
CA GLU A 55 8.85 7.26 -11.15
C GLU A 55 10.08 7.39 -10.24
N GLN A 56 11.05 8.24 -10.61
CA GLN A 56 12.26 8.46 -9.82
C GLN A 56 11.93 9.05 -8.44
N ASP A 57 10.99 10.01 -8.37
CA ASP A 57 10.54 10.59 -7.10
C ASP A 57 9.84 9.54 -6.22
N VAL A 58 9.06 8.64 -6.83
CA VAL A 58 8.43 7.51 -6.13
C VAL A 58 9.49 6.60 -5.53
N ARG A 59 10.53 6.24 -6.29
CA ARG A 59 11.62 5.37 -5.84
C ARG A 59 12.37 5.99 -4.67
N VAL A 60 12.75 7.26 -4.77
CA VAL A 60 13.42 8.00 -3.69
C VAL A 60 12.54 8.06 -2.44
N TRP A 61 11.23 8.24 -2.59
CA TRP A 61 10.31 8.22 -1.45
C TRP A 61 10.23 6.83 -0.80
N ILE A 62 10.16 5.74 -1.59
CA ILE A 62 10.16 4.36 -1.08
C ILE A 62 11.45 4.08 -0.32
N GLU A 63 12.61 4.41 -0.89
CA GLU A 63 13.91 4.24 -0.25
C GLU A 63 13.97 4.97 1.09
N ASN A 64 13.62 6.27 1.11
CA ASN A 64 13.58 7.06 2.35
C ASN A 64 12.65 6.46 3.41
N ARG A 65 11.49 5.93 2.99
CA ARG A 65 10.55 5.25 3.90
C ARG A 65 11.17 4.01 4.52
N HIS A 66 11.90 3.20 3.75
CA HIS A 66 12.58 2.02 4.28
C HIS A 66 13.76 2.40 5.18
N TYR A 67 14.61 3.36 4.80
CA TYR A 67 15.72 3.80 5.65
C TYR A 67 15.26 4.33 7.00
N ARG A 68 14.15 5.08 7.04
CA ARG A 68 13.57 5.59 8.28
C ARG A 68 13.06 4.48 9.21
N HIS A 69 12.79 3.28 8.69
CA HIS A 69 12.33 2.13 9.46
C HIS A 69 13.48 1.30 10.08
N TYR A 70 14.73 1.45 9.63
CA TYR A 70 15.89 0.67 10.11
C TYR A 70 16.81 1.42 11.10
N CYS A 71 16.46 2.63 11.52
CA CYS A 71 17.24 3.44 12.48
C CYS A 71 16.74 3.38 13.94
N PHE A 72 16.04 2.33 14.36
CA PHE A 72 15.61 2.11 15.75
C PHE A 72 16.41 0.99 16.42
#